data_AF-A0A0Q6MJM1-F1
#
_entry.id   AF-A0A0Q6MJM1-F1
#
_cell.length_a   1.000
_cell.length_b   1.000
_cell.length_c   1.000
_cell.angle_alpha   90.00
_cell.angle_beta   90.00
_cell.angle_gamma   90.00
#
_symmetry.space_group_name_H-M   'P 1'
#
loop_
_entity.id
_entity.type
_entity.pdbx_description
1 polymer ?
#
loop_
_entity_poly.entity_id
_entity_poly.type
_entity_poly.pdbx_seq_one_letter_code
_entity_poly.pdbx_strand_id
1 'polypeptide(L)'
;MEAFGITISSRYGRFDELIELLLFAQAAAEAAVAHYVKEAFYDSQSCTCSFELDRTVILGSEIEMTLRSCAHNTVSQFVWFDQCCGVAIEEDG
;
A
#
# COMPACT_ATOMS: atom_id res chain seq x y z
N MET A 1 -9.37 -7.96 -7.35
CA MET A 1 -10.26 -8.22 -6.21
C MET A 1 -10.56 -6.89 -5.55
N GLU A 2 -11.62 -6.77 -4.74
CA GLU A 2 -11.92 -5.53 -4.01
C GLU A 2 -11.92 -5.81 -2.51
N ALA A 3 -11.30 -4.92 -1.73
CA ALA A 3 -11.28 -4.97 -0.28
C ALA A 3 -11.39 -3.54 0.27
N PHE A 4 -12.36 -3.30 1.15
CA PHE A 4 -12.59 -1.98 1.78
C PHE A 4 -12.74 -0.81 0.79
N GLY A 5 -13.26 -1.06 -0.41
CA GLY A 5 -13.40 -0.05 -1.47
C GLY A 5 -12.14 0.18 -2.30
N ILE A 6 -11.07 -0.59 -2.06
CA ILE A 6 -9.80 -0.53 -2.79
C ILE A 6 -9.74 -1.73 -3.75
N THR A 7 -9.42 -1.47 -5.02
CA THR A 7 -9.07 -2.53 -5.96
C THR A 7 -7.69 -3.08 -5.63
N ILE A 8 -7.57 -4.37 -5.37
CA ILE A 8 -6.30 -5.03 -5.09
C ILE A 8 -6.01 -6.09 -6.14
N SER A 9 -4.77 -6.09 -6.65
CA SER A 9 -4.34 -7.03 -7.68
C SER A 9 -2.82 -7.29 -7.61
N SER A 10 -2.41 -8.50 -8.00
CA SER A 10 -1.00 -8.90 -8.15
C SER A 10 -0.80 -9.36 -9.60
N ARG A 11 0.35 -9.02 -10.22
CA ARG A 11 0.65 -9.35 -11.62
C ARG A 11 0.44 -10.83 -11.94
N TYR A 12 0.88 -11.72 -11.07
CA TYR A 12 0.72 -13.17 -11.23
C TYR A 12 -0.23 -13.80 -10.21
N GLY A 13 -0.92 -12.98 -9.40
CA GLY A 13 -1.86 -13.44 -8.39
C GLY A 13 -1.20 -14.24 -7.27
N ARG A 14 0.03 -13.91 -6.88
CA ARG A 14 0.73 -14.63 -5.82
C ARG A 14 0.06 -14.33 -4.47
N PHE A 15 -0.12 -15.37 -3.67
CA PHE A 15 -0.91 -15.29 -2.44
C PHE A 15 -0.28 -14.38 -1.37
N ASP A 16 1.04 -14.44 -1.22
CA ASP A 16 1.82 -13.58 -0.34
C ASP A 16 1.64 -12.10 -0.68
N GLU A 17 1.80 -11.74 -1.97
CA GLU A 17 1.58 -10.38 -2.45
C GLU A 17 0.13 -9.92 -2.20
N LEU A 18 -0.86 -10.77 -2.45
CA LEU A 18 -2.27 -10.46 -2.18
C LEU A 18 -2.57 -10.28 -0.68
N ILE A 19 -1.87 -11.01 0.20
CA ILE A 19 -1.98 -10.84 1.65
C ILE A 19 -1.47 -9.46 2.07
N GLU A 20 -0.32 -9.03 1.55
CA GLU A 20 0.20 -7.67 1.84
C GLU A 20 -0.80 -6.58 1.43
N LEU A 21 -1.40 -6.70 0.24
CA LEU A 21 -2.41 -5.75 -0.23
C LEU A 21 -3.70 -5.79 0.60
N LEU A 22 -4.11 -6.96 1.08
CA LEU A 22 -5.27 -7.10 1.97
C LEU A 22 -5.01 -6.44 3.34
N LEU A 23 -3.82 -6.65 3.90
CA LEU A 23 -3.41 -6.03 5.16
C LEU A 23 -3.32 -4.50 5.02
N PHE A 24 -2.77 -4.01 3.91
CA PHE A 24 -2.77 -2.58 3.60
C PHE A 24 -4.20 -2.01 3.55
N ALA A 25 -5.10 -2.67 2.80
CA ALA A 25 -6.48 -2.20 2.66
C ALA A 25 -7.22 -2.18 4.01
N GLN A 26 -6.99 -3.18 4.85
CA GLN A 26 -7.51 -3.20 6.22
C GLN A 26 -6.95 -2.04 7.05
N ALA A 27 -5.63 -1.84 7.08
CA ALA A 27 -5.00 -0.78 7.85
C ALA A 27 -5.47 0.62 7.42
N ALA A 28 -5.64 0.84 6.11
CA ALA A 28 -6.19 2.08 5.57
C ALA A 28 -7.66 2.31 5.98
N ALA A 29 -8.45 1.24 6.07
CA ALA A 29 -9.85 1.31 6.51
C ALA A 29 -9.95 1.63 8.00
N GLU A 30 -9.13 0.98 8.83
CA GLU A 30 -9.04 1.24 10.27
C GLU A 30 -8.59 2.67 10.58
N ALA A 31 -7.72 3.23 9.76
CA ALA A 31 -7.27 4.62 9.84
C ALA A 31 -8.24 5.64 9.17
N ALA A 32 -9.40 5.19 8.68
CA ALA A 32 -10.40 6.02 8.00
C ALA A 32 -9.88 6.80 6.77
N VAL A 33 -8.93 6.22 6.04
CA VAL A 33 -8.33 6.80 4.82
C VAL A 33 -8.45 5.92 3.57
N ALA A 34 -9.05 4.72 3.67
CA ALA A 34 -9.19 3.79 2.54
C ALA A 34 -9.86 4.41 1.30
N HIS A 35 -10.83 5.30 1.47
CA HIS A 35 -11.54 5.95 0.36
C HIS A 35 -10.67 6.89 -0.48
N TYR A 36 -9.45 7.19 -0.05
CA TYR A 36 -8.47 7.93 -0.84
C TYR A 36 -7.60 7.03 -1.74
N VAL A 37 -7.78 5.71 -1.69
CA VAL A 37 -7.04 4.76 -2.52
C VAL A 37 -8.02 4.06 -3.46
N LYS A 38 -7.74 4.13 -4.75
CA LYS A 38 -8.55 3.45 -5.77
C LYS A 38 -8.01 2.06 -6.06
N GLU A 39 -6.69 1.95 -6.19
CA GLU A 39 -6.01 0.70 -6.52
C GLU A 39 -4.72 0.54 -5.74
N ALA A 40 -4.43 -0.70 -5.33
CA ALA A 40 -3.13 -1.14 -4.87
C ALA A 40 -2.71 -2.35 -5.73
N PHE A 41 -1.59 -2.22 -6.44
CA PHE A 41 -1.13 -3.21 -7.41
C PHE A 41 0.28 -3.68 -7.06
N TYR A 42 0.46 -4.99 -6.91
CA TYR A 42 1.76 -5.61 -6.72
C TYR A 42 2.34 -6.11 -8.04
N ASP A 43 3.48 -5.55 -8.44
CA ASP A 43 4.24 -6.03 -9.59
C ASP A 43 5.29 -7.04 -9.15
N SER A 44 4.98 -8.33 -9.32
CA SER A 44 5.88 -9.43 -9.00
C SER A 44 7.19 -9.42 -9.81
N GLN A 45 7.25 -8.71 -10.94
CA GLN A 45 8.46 -8.64 -11.77
C GLN A 45 9.48 -7.66 -11.19
N SER A 46 9.03 -6.52 -10.70
CA SER A 46 9.89 -5.53 -10.04
C SER A 46 9.97 -5.71 -8.53
N CYS A 47 9.18 -6.65 -7.97
CA CYS A 47 9.02 -6.87 -6.53
C CYS A 47 8.55 -5.62 -5.79
N THR A 48 7.69 -4.80 -6.40
CA THR A 48 7.22 -3.54 -5.81
C THR A 48 5.71 -3.37 -5.95
N CYS A 49 5.08 -2.83 -4.91
CA CYS A 49 3.71 -2.36 -4.94
C CYS A 49 3.61 -0.90 -5.40
N SER A 50 2.49 -0.54 -6.01
CA SER A 50 2.14 0.82 -6.41
C SER A 50 0.68 1.13 -6.07
N PHE A 51 0.37 2.41 -5.87
CA PHE A 51 -0.95 2.85 -5.44
C PHE A 51 -1.51 3.91 -6.39
N GLU A 52 -2.76 3.75 -6.82
CA GLU A 52 -3.54 4.84 -7.42
C GLU A 52 -4.29 5.58 -6.32
N LEU A 53 -3.83 6.79 -6.00
CA LEU A 53 -4.42 7.63 -4.96
C LEU A 53 -5.39 8.65 -5.55
N ASP A 54 -6.34 9.12 -4.74
CA ASP A 54 -7.16 10.27 -5.09
C ASP A 54 -6.29 11.54 -5.22
N ARG A 55 -6.71 12.46 -6.09
CA ARG A 55 -5.98 13.71 -6.37
C ARG A 55 -5.91 14.64 -5.16
N THR A 56 -6.76 14.46 -4.16
CA THR A 56 -6.70 15.22 -2.91
C THR A 56 -5.58 14.75 -1.96
N VAL A 57 -4.95 13.61 -2.23
CA VAL A 57 -3.80 13.14 -1.45
C VAL A 57 -2.57 13.94 -1.87
N ILE A 58 -2.18 14.89 -1.03
CA ILE A 58 -1.05 15.80 -1.27
C ILE A 58 0.14 15.34 -0.43
N LEU A 59 1.33 15.32 -1.04
CA LEU A 59 2.58 15.00 -0.34
C LEU A 59 2.77 15.89 0.89
N GLY A 60 3.04 15.28 2.05
CA GLY A 60 3.20 15.96 3.33
C GLY A 60 1.90 16.29 4.05
N SER A 61 0.74 15.97 3.46
CA SER A 61 -0.54 16.06 4.18
C SER A 61 -0.68 14.92 5.20
N GLU A 62 -1.51 15.12 6.22
CA GLU A 62 -1.79 14.07 7.21
C GLU A 62 -2.34 12.80 6.56
N ILE A 63 -3.23 12.94 5.57
CA ILE A 63 -3.79 11.80 4.83
C ILE A 63 -2.69 11.00 4.13
N GLU A 64 -1.77 11.70 3.45
CA GLU A 64 -0.64 11.05 2.77
C GLU A 64 0.27 10.33 3.75
N MET A 65 0.64 10.99 4.85
CA MET A 65 1.51 10.39 5.87
C MET A 65 0.86 9.17 6.53
N THR A 66 -0.45 9.21 6.79
CA THR A 66 -1.19 8.07 7.33
C THR A 66 -1.21 6.91 6.34
N LEU A 67 -1.55 7.14 5.06
CA LEU A 67 -1.53 6.10 4.04
C LEU A 67 -0.14 5.49 3.85
N ARG A 68 0.90 6.34 3.85
CA ARG A 68 2.29 5.90 3.76
C ARG A 68 2.68 5.03 4.96
N SER A 69 2.23 5.38 6.16
CA SER A 69 2.45 4.57 7.36
C SER A 69 1.74 3.22 7.27
N CYS A 70 0.50 3.18 6.77
CA CYS A 70 -0.21 1.92 6.50
C CYS A 70 0.59 1.03 5.55
N ALA A 71 1.08 1.58 4.43
CA ALA A 71 1.90 0.85 3.46
C ALA A 71 3.19 0.33 4.09
N HIS A 72 3.91 1.16 4.85
CA HIS A 72 5.16 0.78 5.52
C HIS A 72 4.98 -0.34 6.55
N ASN A 73 3.80 -0.50 7.14
CA ASN A 73 3.55 -1.54 8.13
C ASN A 73 3.05 -2.87 7.54
N THR A 74 2.69 -2.88 6.25
CA THR A 74 1.94 -4.01 5.65
C THR A 74 2.51 -4.51 4.33
N VAL A 75 3.23 -3.65 3.60
CA VAL A 75 3.75 -3.93 2.26
C VAL A 75 5.28 -3.90 2.29
N SER A 76 5.88 -5.01 1.90
CA SER A 76 7.32 -5.26 1.99
C SER A 76 8.14 -4.25 1.19
N GLN A 77 7.73 -3.97 -0.05
CA GLN A 77 8.34 -2.99 -0.95
C GLN A 77 7.28 -2.26 -1.77
N PHE A 78 7.34 -0.94 -1.82
CA PHE A 78 6.39 -0.12 -2.56
C PHE A 78 6.99 1.16 -3.12
N VAL A 79 6.39 1.70 -4.16
CA VAL A 79 6.72 3.00 -4.74
C VAL A 79 5.77 4.04 -4.20
N TRP A 80 6.31 5.15 -3.69
CA TRP A 80 5.57 6.25 -3.11
C TRP A 80 6.08 7.58 -3.68
N PHE A 81 5.27 8.27 -4.49
CA PHE A 81 5.66 9.50 -5.20
C PHE A 81 7.06 9.41 -5.84
N ASP A 82 7.25 8.39 -6.70
CA ASP A 82 8.51 8.09 -7.41
C ASP A 82 9.69 7.62 -6.53
N GLN A 83 9.47 7.40 -5.23
CA GLN A 83 10.49 6.89 -4.30
C GLN A 83 10.20 5.43 -3.92
N CYS A 84 11.18 4.54 -4.12
CA CYS A 84 11.10 3.18 -3.58
C CYS A 84 11.24 3.21 -2.05
N CYS A 85 10.22 2.70 -1.38
CA CYS A 85 10.14 2.49 0.06
C CYS A 85 10.06 0.98 0.36
N GLY A 86 10.50 0.58 1.54
CA GLY A 86 10.33 -0.78 2.04
C GLY A 86 10.19 -0.76 3.55
N VAL A 87 9.76 -1.88 4.12
CA VAL A 87 9.66 -2.05 5.57
C VAL A 87 11.06 -1.96 6.17
N ALA A 88 11.26 -1.05 7.13
CA ALA A 88 12.45 -1.06 7.96
C ALA A 88 12.50 -2.38 8.73
N ILE A 89 13.51 -3.21 8.45
CA ILE A 89 13.79 -4.40 9.24
C ILE A 89 14.33 -3.89 10.58
N GLU A 90 13.55 -3.96 11.64
CA GLU A 90 14.12 -3.85 12.98
C GLU A 90 15.02 -5.08 13.16
N GLU A 91 16.34 -4.88 13.23
CA GLU A 91 17.25 -5.93 13.68
C GLU A 91 16.90 -6.22 15.14
N ASP A 92 16.18 -7.32 15.38
CA ASP A 92 16.03 -7.91 16.71
C ASP A 92 17.44 -8.13 17.29
N GLY A 93 17.77 -7.38 18.35
CA GLY A 93 19.04 -7.46 19.09
C GLY A 93 19.15 -8.66 20.03
#